data_AF-A0A8J3VP90-F1
#
_entry.id   AF-A0A8J3VP90-F1
#
_cell.length_a   1.000
_cell.length_b   1.000
_cell.length_c   1.000
_cell.angle_alpha   90.00
_cell.angle_beta   90.00
_cell.angle_gamma   90.00
#
_symmetry.space_group_name_H-M   'P 1'
#
loop_
_entity.id
_entity.type
_entity.pdbx_description
1 polymer ?
#
loop_
_entity_poly.entity_id
_entity_poly.type
_entity_poly.pdbx_seq_one_letter_code
_entity_poly.pdbx_strand_id
1 'polypeptide(L)'
;MSIVRLIEADAACGRKAQALAVLMRAGLPVPDGFVVTDPGTDRRRVSAHLSRLPARAVAVRSSGLSEDSERASYAGQLETVLGVRTVDDVLAAIRHCAASAGTPRARDYRTRVDPHGDPTGEAADPVIVQELVEADHAGVLFTRDPRTGDDTIVINASWGLGESVVAGTVVPDEVTVTPPADTIRVTLGTKQTRVDLFDHGLVRMPVPTADRARGCLTVDGIGRLVALGRRCEDLFGRPQDIEWAARDGLIWLVQSRPITALDAPRTPPTEQGSGHLLVTGVPSSPGRALGPARLVRSVDEFRRVRRGDILVCRTTDPAWTPLFRLAAGVVTETGGVLSHAAIVAREYRIPAVAGARAALTSIPDGTQITIDGARGTVTGRRS
;
A
#
# COMPACT_ATOMS: atom_id res chain seq x y z
N MET A 1 -21.49 17.63 -15.00
CA MET A 1 -20.25 18.38 -14.69
C MET A 1 -19.09 17.43 -14.88
N SER A 2 -18.07 17.81 -15.64
CA SER A 2 -16.95 16.90 -15.97
C SER A 2 -15.76 17.03 -15.01
N ILE A 3 -15.73 18.10 -14.21
CA ILE A 3 -14.77 18.34 -13.13
C ILE A 3 -15.53 18.78 -11.87
N VAL A 4 -15.16 18.24 -10.72
CA VAL A 4 -15.71 18.55 -9.38
C VAL A 4 -14.54 18.90 -8.46
N ARG A 5 -14.66 19.91 -7.59
CA ARG A 5 -13.59 20.19 -6.61
C ARG A 5 -13.49 19.03 -5.63
N LEU A 6 -12.28 18.71 -5.15
CA LEU A 6 -12.09 17.55 -4.29
C LEU A 6 -12.94 17.63 -3.01
N ILE A 7 -13.05 18.81 -2.40
CA ILE A 7 -13.91 19.04 -1.21
C ILE A 7 -15.41 18.81 -1.47
N GLU A 8 -15.85 18.92 -2.72
CA GLU A 8 -17.24 18.72 -3.17
C GLU A 8 -17.49 17.30 -3.67
N ALA A 9 -16.48 16.44 -3.71
CA ALA A 9 -16.62 15.09 -4.24
C ALA A 9 -17.59 14.25 -3.39
N ASP A 10 -18.40 13.47 -4.11
CA ASP A 10 -19.43 12.58 -3.60
C ASP A 10 -19.21 11.13 -4.09
N ALA A 11 -20.20 10.26 -3.91
CA ALA A 11 -20.10 8.86 -4.31
C ALA A 11 -19.88 8.68 -5.84
N ALA A 12 -20.37 9.59 -6.68
CA ALA A 12 -20.20 9.52 -8.13
C ALA A 12 -18.75 9.84 -8.56
N CYS A 13 -17.97 10.47 -7.70
CA CYS A 13 -16.55 10.77 -7.90
C CYS A 13 -15.63 9.60 -7.50
N GLY A 14 -16.21 8.47 -7.04
CA GLY A 14 -15.48 7.31 -6.56
C GLY A 14 -15.07 7.37 -5.09
N ARG A 15 -14.73 6.21 -4.53
CA ARG A 15 -14.56 6.06 -3.08
C ARG A 15 -13.37 6.83 -2.52
N LYS A 16 -12.24 6.84 -3.24
CA LYS A 16 -11.04 7.60 -2.82
C LYS A 16 -11.32 9.10 -2.75
N ALA A 17 -11.95 9.64 -3.80
CA ALA A 17 -12.30 11.05 -3.84
C ALA A 17 -13.31 11.40 -2.74
N GLN A 18 -14.32 10.57 -2.55
CA GLN A 18 -15.33 10.74 -1.50
C GLN A 18 -14.69 10.73 -0.10
N ALA A 19 -13.77 9.80 0.18
CA ALA A 19 -13.07 9.72 1.45
C ALA A 19 -12.23 10.98 1.72
N LEU A 20 -11.47 11.44 0.73
CA LEU A 20 -10.70 12.69 0.82
C LEU A 20 -11.62 13.91 1.06
N ALA A 21 -12.75 13.98 0.38
CA ALA A 21 -13.72 15.05 0.57
C ALA A 21 -14.32 15.07 1.98
N VAL A 22 -14.61 13.89 2.55
CA VAL A 22 -15.08 13.75 3.94
C VAL A 22 -14.04 14.27 4.92
N LEU A 23 -12.77 13.91 4.74
CA LEU A 23 -11.66 14.41 5.55
C LEU A 23 -11.54 15.95 5.45
N MET A 24 -11.58 16.50 4.23
CA MET A 24 -11.50 17.96 3.99
C MET A 24 -12.65 18.71 4.69
N ARG A 25 -13.89 18.22 4.56
CA ARG A 25 -15.06 18.84 5.19
C ARG A 25 -15.02 18.77 6.72
N ALA A 26 -14.31 17.79 7.28
CA ALA A 26 -14.03 17.68 8.71
C ALA A 26 -12.84 18.53 9.19
N GLY A 27 -12.25 19.34 8.31
CA GLY A 27 -11.10 20.20 8.61
C GLY A 27 -9.81 19.43 8.87
N LEU A 28 -9.66 18.24 8.30
CA LEU A 28 -8.39 17.49 8.31
C LEU A 28 -7.49 17.97 7.17
N PRO A 29 -6.15 17.96 7.37
CA PRO A 29 -5.21 18.48 6.38
C PRO A 29 -5.11 17.53 5.20
N VAL A 30 -5.77 17.85 4.10
CA VAL A 30 -5.74 17.10 2.84
C VAL A 30 -5.29 18.06 1.74
N PRO A 31 -4.34 17.70 0.88
CA PRO A 31 -3.94 18.56 -0.23
C PRO A 31 -5.11 18.80 -1.17
N ASP A 32 -5.25 20.03 -1.68
CA ASP A 32 -6.38 20.39 -2.53
C ASP A 32 -6.27 19.72 -3.91
N GLY A 33 -7.38 19.73 -4.64
CA GLY A 33 -7.45 19.07 -5.93
C GLY A 33 -8.84 19.11 -6.54
N PHE A 34 -9.01 18.32 -7.59
CA PHE A 34 -10.27 18.13 -8.27
C PHE A 34 -10.38 16.72 -8.83
N VAL A 35 -11.61 16.30 -9.10
CA VAL A 35 -11.94 15.01 -9.70
C VAL A 35 -12.44 15.24 -11.11
N VAL A 36 -11.93 14.47 -12.05
CA VAL A 36 -12.38 14.41 -13.43
C VAL A 36 -13.25 13.16 -13.58
N THR A 37 -14.55 13.36 -13.79
CA THR A 37 -15.53 12.27 -13.92
C THR A 37 -15.74 11.84 -15.37
N ASP A 38 -15.25 12.63 -16.33
CA ASP A 38 -15.23 12.31 -17.75
C ASP A 38 -13.81 12.54 -18.31
N PRO A 39 -13.06 11.48 -18.66
CA PRO A 39 -11.70 11.59 -19.20
C PRO A 39 -11.63 12.32 -20.56
N GLY A 40 -12.76 12.50 -21.24
CA GLY A 40 -12.88 13.34 -22.44
C GLY A 40 -12.91 14.85 -22.14
N THR A 41 -12.72 15.26 -20.89
CA THR A 41 -12.73 16.66 -20.48
C THR A 41 -11.71 17.52 -21.26
N ASP A 42 -12.17 18.68 -21.73
CA ASP A 42 -11.35 19.64 -22.49
C ASP A 42 -10.25 20.31 -21.65
N ARG A 43 -9.11 20.54 -22.30
CA ARG A 43 -7.91 21.24 -21.82
C ARG A 43 -8.22 22.52 -21.08
N ARG A 44 -9.14 23.35 -21.59
CA ARG A 44 -9.46 24.64 -20.97
C ARG A 44 -9.97 24.49 -19.54
N ARG A 45 -10.78 23.46 -19.28
CA ARG A 45 -11.34 23.20 -17.95
C ARG A 45 -10.28 22.68 -16.98
N VAL A 46 -9.44 21.75 -17.43
CA VAL A 46 -8.33 21.21 -16.64
C VAL A 46 -7.34 22.33 -16.29
N SER A 47 -6.95 23.14 -17.29
CA SER A 47 -6.08 24.31 -17.09
C SER A 47 -6.63 25.27 -16.04
N ALA A 48 -7.93 25.63 -16.14
CA ALA A 48 -8.56 26.55 -15.19
C ALA A 48 -8.58 26.04 -13.74
N HIS A 49 -8.67 24.72 -13.53
CA HIS A 49 -8.59 24.14 -12.18
C HIS A 49 -7.14 24.03 -11.70
N LEU A 50 -6.21 23.61 -12.57
CA LEU A 50 -4.78 23.54 -12.24
C LEU A 50 -4.22 24.90 -11.83
N SER A 51 -4.60 25.99 -12.52
CA SER A 51 -4.14 27.34 -12.17
C SER A 51 -4.60 27.85 -10.80
N ARG A 52 -5.54 27.15 -10.14
CA ARG A 52 -5.99 27.47 -8.78
C ARG A 52 -5.21 26.72 -7.71
N LEU A 53 -4.48 25.67 -8.09
CA LEU A 53 -3.66 24.90 -7.16
C LEU A 53 -2.31 25.62 -6.96
N PRO A 54 -1.89 25.92 -5.71
CA PRO A 54 -0.58 26.51 -5.41
C PRO A 54 0.62 25.60 -5.72
N ALA A 55 0.43 24.29 -5.87
CA ALA A 55 1.52 23.34 -6.04
C ALA A 55 2.14 23.38 -7.46
N ARG A 56 3.47 23.20 -7.55
CA ARG A 56 4.19 23.12 -8.83
C ARG A 56 3.99 21.81 -9.60
N ALA A 57 3.42 20.81 -8.94
CA ALA A 57 3.15 19.50 -9.50
C ALA A 57 1.92 18.87 -8.83
N VAL A 58 1.30 17.95 -9.54
CA VAL A 58 0.13 17.19 -9.08
C VAL A 58 0.39 15.68 -9.13
N ALA A 59 -0.34 14.96 -8.28
CA ALA A 59 -0.55 13.52 -8.37
C ALA A 59 -1.86 13.24 -9.10
N VAL A 60 -1.83 12.33 -10.07
CA VAL A 60 -2.99 11.89 -10.83
C VAL A 60 -3.25 10.42 -10.50
N ARG A 61 -4.45 10.09 -10.03
CA ARG A 61 -4.80 8.78 -9.47
C ARG A 61 -6.20 8.36 -9.88
N SER A 62 -6.43 7.08 -10.12
CA SER A 62 -7.79 6.55 -10.24
C SER A 62 -8.58 6.71 -8.92
N SER A 63 -9.90 6.80 -9.06
CA SER A 63 -10.88 6.76 -7.98
C SER A 63 -12.08 5.96 -8.47
N GLY A 64 -11.88 4.67 -8.73
CA GLY A 64 -12.92 3.80 -9.26
C GLY A 64 -14.05 3.57 -8.25
N LEU A 65 -15.26 3.29 -8.74
CA LEU A 65 -16.42 2.99 -7.89
C LEU A 65 -16.26 1.65 -7.16
N SER A 66 -15.54 0.68 -7.74
CA SER A 66 -15.20 -0.60 -7.11
C SER A 66 -13.94 -0.56 -6.24
N GLU A 67 -13.16 0.52 -6.33
CA GLU A 67 -11.90 0.71 -5.60
C GLU A 67 -12.17 0.88 -4.09
N ASP A 68 -11.38 0.24 -3.23
CA ASP A 68 -11.47 0.32 -1.76
C ASP A 68 -12.84 -0.08 -1.17
N SER A 69 -13.36 -1.24 -1.57
CA SER A 69 -14.56 -1.86 -0.96
C SER A 69 -14.22 -2.59 0.35
N GLU A 70 -15.24 -2.86 1.19
CA GLU A 70 -15.10 -3.65 2.43
C GLU A 70 -14.43 -5.04 2.21
N ARG A 71 -14.39 -5.53 0.97
CA ARG A 71 -13.84 -6.85 0.61
C ARG A 71 -12.54 -6.80 -0.17
N ALA A 72 -12.03 -5.64 -0.59
CA ALA A 72 -10.92 -5.58 -1.54
C ALA A 72 -10.12 -4.27 -1.52
N SER A 73 -8.79 -4.40 -1.48
CA SER A 73 -7.87 -3.26 -1.33
C SER A 73 -7.25 -2.77 -2.66
N TYR A 74 -7.49 -3.46 -3.79
CA TYR A 74 -6.98 -3.12 -5.14
C TYR A 74 -5.47 -2.74 -5.20
N ALA A 75 -4.68 -3.14 -4.20
CA ALA A 75 -3.34 -2.61 -4.01
C ALA A 75 -2.44 -2.94 -5.22
N GLY A 76 -1.84 -1.90 -5.80
CA GLY A 76 -0.97 -2.01 -6.98
C GLY A 76 -1.69 -2.40 -8.28
N GLN A 77 -3.03 -2.45 -8.30
CA GLN A 77 -3.79 -2.78 -9.52
C GLN A 77 -4.15 -1.56 -10.36
N LEU A 78 -4.05 -0.35 -9.79
CA LEU A 78 -4.43 0.89 -10.44
C LEU A 78 -3.25 1.87 -10.48
N GLU A 79 -3.18 2.61 -11.58
CA GLU A 79 -2.02 3.44 -11.91
C GLU A 79 -2.09 4.80 -11.21
N THR A 80 -0.95 5.23 -10.67
CA THR A 80 -0.75 6.57 -10.09
C THR A 80 0.42 7.22 -10.81
N VAL A 81 0.21 8.44 -11.30
CA VAL A 81 1.25 9.25 -11.92
C VAL A 81 1.56 10.42 -11.00
N LEU A 82 2.79 10.46 -10.48
CA LEU A 82 3.24 11.51 -9.58
C LEU A 82 4.10 12.55 -10.33
N GLY A 83 4.16 13.77 -9.80
CA GLY A 83 5.10 14.79 -10.27
C GLY A 83 4.71 15.44 -11.60
N VAL A 84 3.42 15.41 -11.97
CA VAL A 84 2.92 15.94 -13.25
C VAL A 84 2.80 17.46 -13.17
N ARG A 85 3.32 18.19 -14.16
CA ARG A 85 3.47 19.67 -14.09
C ARG A 85 2.69 20.44 -15.14
N THR A 86 2.68 19.95 -16.37
CA THR A 86 2.06 20.67 -17.49
C THR A 86 0.62 20.23 -17.70
N VAL A 87 -0.21 21.10 -18.27
CA VAL A 87 -1.61 20.77 -18.60
C VAL A 87 -1.67 19.57 -19.56
N ASP A 88 -0.74 19.48 -20.51
CA ASP A 88 -0.66 18.38 -21.47
C ASP A 88 -0.35 17.04 -20.77
N ASP A 89 0.63 17.04 -19.87
CA ASP A 89 0.99 15.84 -19.11
C ASP A 89 -0.14 15.43 -18.14
N VAL A 90 -0.85 16.39 -17.55
CA VAL A 90 -2.02 16.09 -16.70
C VAL A 90 -3.13 15.44 -17.52
N LEU A 91 -3.43 15.95 -18.72
CA LEU A 91 -4.41 15.33 -19.60
C LEU A 91 -3.98 13.90 -20.02
N ALA A 92 -2.70 13.69 -20.29
CA ALA A 92 -2.16 12.36 -20.60
C ALA A 92 -2.29 11.41 -19.41
N ALA A 93 -1.92 11.86 -18.21
CA ALA A 93 -2.04 11.11 -16.98
C ALA A 93 -3.51 10.77 -16.65
N ILE A 94 -4.45 11.70 -16.86
CA ILE A 94 -5.89 11.44 -16.68
C ILE A 94 -6.34 10.30 -17.57
N ARG A 95 -6.02 10.35 -18.87
CA ARG A 95 -6.39 9.27 -19.81
C ARG A 95 -5.75 7.94 -19.41
N HIS A 96 -4.50 7.97 -18.97
CA HIS A 96 -3.79 6.78 -18.53
C HIS A 96 -4.44 6.14 -17.29
N CYS A 97 -4.68 6.93 -16.24
CA CYS A 97 -5.34 6.45 -15.00
C CYS A 97 -6.77 5.97 -15.27
N ALA A 98 -7.55 6.69 -16.08
CA ALA A 98 -8.91 6.27 -16.44
C ALA A 98 -8.93 4.95 -17.23
N ALA A 99 -7.95 4.72 -18.11
CA ALA A 99 -7.83 3.48 -18.87
C ALA A 99 -7.35 2.28 -18.01
N SER A 100 -6.68 2.53 -16.89
CA SER A 100 -6.15 1.47 -16.01
C SER A 100 -7.27 0.54 -15.49
N ALA A 101 -8.46 1.09 -15.27
CA ALA A 101 -9.69 0.38 -14.90
C ALA A 101 -10.16 -0.67 -15.91
N GLY A 102 -9.82 -0.48 -17.19
CA GLY A 102 -10.17 -1.36 -18.30
C GLY A 102 -9.12 -2.44 -18.60
N THR A 103 -8.00 -2.44 -17.89
CA THR A 103 -6.94 -3.43 -18.11
C THR A 103 -7.45 -4.84 -17.80
N PRO A 104 -6.95 -5.89 -18.49
CA PRO A 104 -7.35 -7.28 -18.20
C PRO A 104 -7.18 -7.66 -16.72
N ARG A 105 -6.18 -7.07 -16.04
CA ARG A 105 -5.90 -7.28 -14.61
C ARG A 105 -6.98 -6.66 -13.73
N ALA A 106 -7.32 -5.38 -13.94
CA ALA A 106 -8.36 -4.70 -13.19
C ALA A 106 -9.75 -5.36 -13.40
N ARG A 107 -10.02 -5.84 -14.62
CA ARG A 107 -11.23 -6.61 -14.95
C ARG A 107 -11.29 -7.96 -14.24
N ASP A 108 -10.22 -8.76 -14.27
CA ASP A 108 -10.15 -10.07 -13.56
C ASP A 108 -10.23 -9.91 -12.04
N TYR A 109 -9.73 -8.81 -11.48
CA TYR A 109 -9.90 -8.53 -10.06
C TYR A 109 -11.34 -8.10 -9.73
N ARG A 110 -11.96 -7.23 -10.53
CA ARG A 110 -13.35 -6.76 -10.31
C ARG A 110 -14.37 -7.90 -10.38
N THR A 111 -14.28 -8.78 -11.37
CA THR A 111 -15.16 -9.95 -11.48
C THR A 111 -15.00 -10.94 -10.32
N ARG A 112 -13.90 -10.86 -9.55
CA ARG A 112 -13.70 -11.71 -8.36
C ARG A 112 -14.23 -11.08 -7.09
N VAL A 113 -14.09 -9.78 -6.94
CA VAL A 113 -14.61 -9.03 -5.77
C VAL A 113 -16.13 -8.93 -5.82
N ASP A 114 -16.68 -8.77 -7.03
CA ASP A 114 -18.11 -8.76 -7.29
C ASP A 114 -18.47 -9.67 -8.48
N PRO A 115 -18.63 -10.99 -8.25
CA PRO A 115 -18.94 -11.95 -9.31
C PRO A 115 -20.32 -11.77 -9.94
N HIS A 116 -21.19 -10.96 -9.34
CA HIS A 116 -22.55 -10.69 -9.80
C HIS A 116 -22.72 -9.23 -10.29
N GLY A 117 -21.66 -8.43 -10.24
CA GLY A 117 -21.64 -7.05 -10.74
C GLY A 117 -21.64 -7.01 -12.26
N ASP A 118 -22.17 -5.93 -12.83
CA ASP A 118 -22.21 -5.72 -14.28
C ASP A 118 -20.78 -5.67 -14.88
N PRO A 119 -20.38 -6.67 -15.70
CA PRO A 119 -19.06 -6.68 -16.33
C PRO A 119 -18.94 -5.66 -17.48
N THR A 120 -20.05 -5.05 -17.91
CA THR A 120 -20.16 -4.17 -19.08
C THR A 120 -20.40 -2.70 -18.74
N GLY A 121 -20.38 -2.30 -17.46
CA GLY A 121 -20.48 -0.91 -17.05
C GLY A 121 -19.25 -0.09 -17.47
N GLU A 122 -19.21 0.33 -18.74
CA GLU A 122 -18.16 1.11 -19.42
C GLU A 122 -18.11 2.59 -18.97
N ALA A 123 -18.42 2.91 -17.71
CA ALA A 123 -18.10 4.23 -17.19
C ALA A 123 -16.60 4.27 -16.91
N ALA A 124 -15.87 5.15 -17.59
CA ALA A 124 -14.46 5.37 -17.27
C ALA A 124 -14.33 5.82 -15.81
N ASP A 125 -13.38 5.22 -15.08
CA ASP A 125 -13.25 5.49 -13.65
C ASP A 125 -12.91 6.98 -13.43
N PRO A 126 -13.56 7.66 -12.46
CA PRO A 126 -13.18 9.00 -12.06
C PRO A 126 -11.70 9.08 -11.72
N VAL A 127 -11.07 10.22 -12.05
CA VAL A 127 -9.65 10.45 -11.81
C VAL A 127 -9.46 11.64 -10.88
N ILE A 128 -8.72 11.44 -9.79
CA ILE A 128 -8.31 12.51 -8.89
C ILE A 128 -7.06 13.18 -9.46
N VAL A 129 -7.08 14.51 -9.52
CA VAL A 129 -5.90 15.35 -9.72
C VAL A 129 -5.71 16.17 -8.44
N GLN A 130 -4.67 15.87 -7.68
CA GLN A 130 -4.42 16.42 -6.35
C GLN A 130 -3.04 17.05 -6.29
N GLU A 131 -2.88 18.11 -5.50
CA GLU A 131 -1.56 18.69 -5.21
C GLU A 131 -0.58 17.63 -4.72
N LEU A 132 0.63 17.63 -5.31
CA LEU A 132 1.69 16.77 -4.82
C LEU A 132 2.40 17.47 -3.65
N VAL A 133 2.30 16.88 -2.47
CA VAL A 133 3.13 17.27 -1.33
C VAL A 133 4.56 16.80 -1.57
N GLU A 134 5.50 17.73 -1.68
CA GLU A 134 6.93 17.45 -1.81
C GLU A 134 7.52 17.02 -0.47
N ALA A 135 7.19 15.80 -0.08
CA ALA A 135 7.42 15.31 1.26
C ALA A 135 8.92 15.17 1.61
N ASP A 136 9.29 15.61 2.80
CA ASP A 136 10.58 15.27 3.41
C ASP A 136 10.57 13.80 3.86
N HIS A 137 9.41 13.35 4.33
CA HIS A 137 9.10 11.98 4.71
C HIS A 137 7.61 11.72 4.57
N ALA A 138 7.27 10.48 4.24
CA ALA A 138 5.91 10.03 4.00
C ALA A 138 5.77 8.56 4.42
N GLY A 139 4.53 8.08 4.46
CA GLY A 139 4.28 6.68 4.68
C GLY A 139 2.83 6.37 4.93
N VAL A 140 2.60 5.36 5.76
CA VAL A 140 1.27 4.79 5.99
C VAL A 140 1.03 4.67 7.49
N LEU A 141 -0.18 5.00 7.93
CA LEU A 141 -0.66 4.82 9.30
C LEU A 141 -1.86 3.88 9.28
N PHE A 142 -1.79 2.85 10.11
CA PHE A 142 -2.94 2.03 10.45
C PHE A 142 -3.43 2.41 11.84
N THR A 143 -4.72 2.70 11.98
CA THR A 143 -5.28 3.09 13.28
C THR A 143 -5.43 1.91 14.24
N ARG A 144 -5.30 0.68 13.73
CA ARG A 144 -5.16 -0.57 14.48
C ARG A 144 -4.09 -1.45 13.84
N ASP A 145 -3.59 -2.44 14.57
CA ASP A 145 -2.55 -3.31 14.02
C ASP A 145 -3.17 -4.18 12.91
N PRO A 146 -2.77 -4.01 11.64
CA PRO A 146 -3.39 -4.73 10.53
C PRO A 146 -3.03 -6.23 10.52
N ARG A 147 -2.13 -6.66 11.40
CA ARG A 147 -1.68 -8.05 11.56
C ARG A 147 -2.47 -8.78 12.64
N THR A 148 -2.79 -8.11 13.74
CA THR A 148 -3.45 -8.73 14.90
C THR A 148 -4.88 -8.28 15.12
N GLY A 149 -5.22 -7.06 14.70
CA GLY A 149 -6.49 -6.38 14.99
C GLY A 149 -6.54 -5.66 16.32
N ASP A 150 -5.44 -5.67 17.09
CA ASP A 150 -5.39 -4.97 18.37
C ASP A 150 -5.40 -3.46 18.18
N ASP A 151 -5.81 -2.72 19.22
CA ASP A 151 -5.93 -1.25 19.23
C ASP A 151 -4.58 -0.51 19.19
N THR A 152 -3.50 -1.16 18.76
CA THR A 152 -2.18 -0.56 18.55
C THR A 152 -2.15 0.18 17.21
N ILE A 153 -1.83 1.47 17.24
CA ILE A 153 -1.58 2.24 16.01
C ILE A 153 -0.22 1.85 15.45
N VAL A 154 -0.14 1.58 14.14
CA VAL A 154 1.10 1.23 13.45
C VAL A 154 1.41 2.27 12.38
N ILE A 155 2.57 2.91 12.46
CA ILE A 155 3.02 3.95 11.53
C ILE A 155 4.28 3.46 10.83
N ASN A 156 4.24 3.39 9.50
CA ASN A 156 5.39 3.19 8.66
C ASN A 156 5.85 4.53 8.09
N ALA A 157 7.14 4.83 8.16
CA ALA A 157 7.71 6.09 7.66
C ALA A 157 9.02 5.88 6.91
N SER A 158 9.20 6.60 5.79
CA SER A 158 10.47 6.68 5.07
C SER A 158 10.69 8.10 4.53
N TRP A 159 11.93 8.39 4.15
CA TRP A 159 12.33 9.66 3.53
C TRP A 159 11.75 9.82 2.12
N GLY A 160 11.44 11.07 1.76
CA GLY A 160 10.89 11.45 0.45
C GLY A 160 9.41 11.13 0.28
N LEU A 161 8.98 11.02 -0.98
CA LEU A 161 7.61 10.69 -1.37
C LEU A 161 7.21 9.26 -0.95
N GLY A 162 5.92 9.10 -0.62
CA GLY A 162 5.36 7.86 -0.07
C GLY A 162 5.34 6.66 -1.03
N GLU A 163 5.56 6.89 -2.33
CA GLU A 163 5.56 5.85 -3.37
C GLU A 163 6.45 4.65 -3.00
N SER A 164 7.64 4.91 -2.44
CA SER A 164 8.57 3.84 -2.07
C SER A 164 8.03 2.93 -0.96
N VAL A 165 7.27 3.50 -0.02
CA VAL A 165 6.66 2.80 1.11
C VAL A 165 5.48 1.97 0.63
N VAL A 166 4.57 2.58 -0.14
CA VAL A 166 3.37 1.93 -0.69
C VAL A 166 3.74 0.83 -1.67
N ALA A 167 4.75 1.04 -2.52
CA ALA A 167 5.25 0.02 -3.44
C ALA A 167 6.09 -1.07 -2.74
N GLY A 168 6.40 -0.93 -1.44
CA GLY A 168 7.22 -1.88 -0.69
C GLY A 168 8.67 -1.97 -1.19
N THR A 169 9.18 -0.94 -1.85
CA THR A 169 10.54 -0.92 -2.42
C THR A 169 11.60 -0.45 -1.42
N VAL A 170 11.17 -0.03 -0.23
CA VAL A 170 12.01 0.34 0.90
C VAL A 170 11.55 -0.40 2.16
N VAL A 171 12.47 -0.61 3.10
CA VAL A 171 12.13 -1.01 4.48
C VAL A 171 12.01 0.26 5.31
N PRO A 172 10.78 0.72 5.63
CA PRO A 172 10.54 1.94 6.39
C PRO A 172 10.84 1.73 7.89
N ASP A 173 10.91 2.83 8.64
CA ASP A 173 10.78 2.76 10.09
C ASP A 173 9.36 2.31 10.45
N GLU A 174 9.22 1.48 11.47
CA GLU A 174 7.94 1.09 12.06
C GLU A 174 7.84 1.70 13.46
N VAL A 175 6.79 2.48 13.70
CA VAL A 175 6.42 2.99 15.01
C VAL A 175 5.13 2.33 15.45
N THR A 176 5.11 1.74 16.64
CA THR A 176 3.87 1.23 17.25
C THR A 176 3.53 2.08 18.46
N VAL A 177 2.27 2.49 18.56
CA VAL A 177 1.74 3.25 19.70
C VAL A 177 0.62 2.44 20.33
N THR A 178 0.91 1.88 21.51
CA THR A 178 0.03 0.94 22.19
C THR A 178 -0.72 1.62 23.34
N PRO A 179 -2.07 1.61 23.35
CA PRO A 179 -2.88 2.10 24.46
C PRO A 179 -2.72 1.21 25.71
N PRO A 180 -3.13 1.67 26.91
CA PRO A 180 -3.78 2.96 27.20
C PRO A 180 -2.80 4.12 27.44
N ALA A 181 -1.51 3.84 27.66
CA ALA A 181 -0.50 4.86 27.97
C ALA A 181 0.16 5.50 26.72
N ASP A 182 -0.30 5.12 25.52
CA ASP A 182 0.33 5.48 24.23
C ASP A 182 1.84 5.21 24.23
N THR A 183 2.22 4.00 24.65
CA THR A 183 3.62 3.57 24.70
C THR A 183 4.18 3.51 23.28
N ILE A 184 5.19 4.34 23.01
CA ILE A 184 5.84 4.41 21.70
C ILE A 184 6.99 3.42 21.64
N ARG A 185 6.98 2.55 20.64
CA ARG A 185 8.14 1.73 20.25
C ARG A 185 8.52 2.06 18.82
N VAL A 186 9.81 2.22 18.57
CA VAL A 186 10.37 2.52 17.24
C VAL A 186 11.30 1.40 16.83
N THR A 187 11.08 0.85 15.65
CA THR A 187 11.97 -0.09 14.97
C THR A 187 12.50 0.57 13.71
N LEU A 188 13.82 0.75 13.63
CA LEU A 188 14.43 1.45 12.49
C LEU A 188 14.50 0.54 11.26
N GLY A 189 14.01 1.05 10.14
CA GLY A 189 14.17 0.48 8.81
C GLY A 189 15.48 0.90 8.17
N THR A 190 15.86 0.20 7.10
CA THR A 190 17.12 0.50 6.40
C THR A 190 17.07 1.76 5.56
N LYS A 191 15.87 2.17 5.10
CA LYS A 191 15.61 3.44 4.40
C LYS A 191 16.65 3.75 3.32
N GLN A 192 17.04 2.75 2.52
CA GLN A 192 18.22 2.83 1.66
C GLN A 192 18.08 3.86 0.53
N THR A 193 16.85 4.07 0.05
CA THR A 193 16.54 4.97 -1.05
C THR A 193 15.35 5.85 -0.71
N ARG A 194 15.32 7.05 -1.28
CA ARG A 194 14.19 7.99 -1.28
C ARG A 194 13.85 8.40 -2.71
N VAL A 195 12.62 8.86 -2.92
CA VAL A 195 12.16 9.44 -4.18
C VAL A 195 11.75 10.87 -3.89
N ASP A 196 12.33 11.84 -4.59
CA ASP A 196 11.96 13.26 -4.46
C ASP A 196 11.65 13.87 -5.83
N LEU A 197 10.93 15.00 -5.82
CA LEU A 197 10.63 15.77 -7.03
C LEU A 197 11.73 16.80 -7.30
N PHE A 198 12.37 16.68 -8.46
CA PHE A 198 13.28 17.69 -9.03
C PHE A 198 12.68 18.31 -10.29
N ASP A 199 13.34 19.34 -10.82
CA ASP A 199 12.85 20.05 -12.00
C ASP A 199 12.71 19.20 -13.25
N HIS A 200 13.50 18.14 -13.34
CA HIS A 200 13.49 17.15 -14.42
C HIS A 200 12.62 15.92 -14.10
N GLY A 201 11.83 15.96 -13.02
CA GLY A 201 10.92 14.88 -12.63
C GLY A 201 11.30 14.18 -11.33
N LEU A 202 10.75 13.00 -11.12
CA LEU A 202 10.99 12.19 -9.94
C LEU A 202 12.35 11.50 -10.03
N VAL A 203 13.14 11.61 -8.97
CA VAL A 203 14.46 10.99 -8.90
C VAL A 203 14.52 10.08 -7.69
N ARG A 204 14.83 8.81 -7.95
CA ARG A 204 15.21 7.87 -6.90
C ARG A 204 16.69 8.02 -6.58
N MET A 205 17.03 8.23 -5.32
CA MET A 205 18.42 8.37 -4.88
C MET A 205 18.70 7.64 -3.57
N PRO A 206 19.97 7.33 -3.27
CA PRO A 206 20.36 6.83 -1.96
C PRO A 206 20.09 7.86 -0.87
N VAL A 207 19.57 7.41 0.27
CA VAL A 207 19.48 8.25 1.48
C VAL A 207 20.89 8.38 2.08
N PRO A 208 21.33 9.56 2.57
CA PRO A 208 22.61 9.70 3.26
C PRO A 208 22.73 8.75 4.47
N THR A 209 23.91 8.17 4.71
CA THR A 209 24.10 7.17 5.78
C THR A 209 23.68 7.67 7.17
N ALA A 210 23.94 8.95 7.46
CA ALA A 210 23.52 9.59 8.71
C ALA A 210 21.99 9.60 8.88
N ASP A 211 21.24 9.81 7.80
CA ASP A 211 19.77 9.81 7.81
C ASP A 211 19.17 8.41 7.91
N ARG A 212 19.88 7.37 7.45
CA ARG A 212 19.42 5.98 7.60
C ARG A 212 19.44 5.52 9.05
N ALA A 213 20.40 6.00 9.83
CA ALA A 213 20.63 5.59 11.22
C ALA A 213 19.68 6.27 12.23
N ARG A 214 18.88 7.25 11.79
CA ARG A 214 17.89 7.93 12.63
C ARG A 214 16.46 7.61 12.19
N GLY A 215 15.51 7.83 13.09
CA GLY A 215 14.08 7.75 12.78
C GLY A 215 13.64 8.90 11.88
N CYS A 216 12.74 8.63 10.93
CA CYS A 216 12.12 9.66 10.08
C CYS A 216 11.23 10.63 10.86
N LEU A 217 10.64 10.16 11.96
CA LEU A 217 9.66 10.91 12.75
C LEU A 217 10.24 11.32 14.10
N THR A 218 9.92 12.55 14.50
CA THR A 218 10.10 13.01 15.88
C THR A 218 8.96 12.50 16.76
N VAL A 219 9.15 12.51 18.08
CA VAL A 219 8.10 12.14 19.04
C VAL A 219 6.84 12.99 18.84
N ASP A 220 7.02 14.29 18.59
CA ASP A 220 5.92 15.20 18.32
C ASP A 220 5.23 14.90 16.97
N GLY A 221 5.99 14.56 15.93
CA GLY A 221 5.43 14.10 14.65
C GLY A 221 4.61 12.81 14.79
N ILE A 222 5.08 11.85 15.62
CA ILE A 222 4.31 10.64 15.97
C ILE A 222 3.01 11.03 16.67
N GLY A 223 3.05 11.91 17.67
CA GLY A 223 1.86 12.38 18.39
C GLY A 223 0.83 13.04 17.46
N ARG A 224 1.27 13.87 16.52
CA ARG A 224 0.39 14.49 15.51
C ARG A 224 -0.25 13.46 14.57
N LEU A 225 0.52 12.48 14.11
CA LEU A 225 -0.01 11.39 13.27
C LEU A 225 -1.04 10.53 14.02
N VAL A 226 -0.77 10.18 15.28
CA VAL A 226 -1.71 9.44 16.13
C VAL A 226 -3.02 10.23 16.31
N ALA A 227 -2.94 11.53 16.60
CA ALA A 227 -4.12 12.38 16.73
C ALA A 227 -4.93 12.47 15.43
N LEU A 228 -4.27 12.59 14.27
CA LEU A 228 -4.94 12.57 12.97
C LEU A 228 -5.59 11.20 12.68
N GLY A 229 -4.86 10.10 12.94
CA GLY A 229 -5.37 8.74 12.75
C GLY A 229 -6.62 8.46 13.57
N ARG A 230 -6.63 8.83 14.86
CA ARG A 230 -7.82 8.70 15.72
C ARG A 230 -9.01 9.50 15.19
N ARG A 231 -8.79 10.76 14.79
CA ARG A 231 -9.85 11.58 14.17
C ARG A 231 -10.40 10.95 12.89
N CYS A 232 -9.57 10.29 12.08
CA CYS A 232 -10.03 9.56 10.90
C CYS A 232 -10.86 8.32 11.27
N GLU A 233 -10.41 7.50 12.22
CA GLU A 233 -11.19 6.35 12.70
C GLU A 233 -12.54 6.77 13.30
N ASP A 234 -12.58 7.84 14.10
CA ASP A 234 -13.81 8.41 14.66
C ASP A 234 -14.75 8.90 13.55
N LEU A 235 -14.22 9.59 12.54
CA LEU A 235 -15.00 10.15 11.44
C LEU A 235 -15.63 9.07 10.54
N PHE A 236 -14.89 7.98 10.29
CA PHE A 236 -15.37 6.87 9.46
C PHE A 236 -16.03 5.74 10.25
N GLY A 237 -16.00 5.81 11.59
CA GLY A 237 -16.57 4.83 12.52
C GLY A 237 -15.94 3.44 12.45
N ARG A 238 -14.73 3.32 11.89
CA ARG A 238 -14.05 2.04 11.68
C ARG A 238 -12.53 2.22 11.48
N PRO A 239 -11.71 1.18 11.71
CA PRO A 239 -10.26 1.26 11.57
C PRO A 239 -9.83 1.68 10.16
N GLN A 240 -8.84 2.57 10.07
CA GLN A 240 -8.37 3.16 8.82
C GLN A 240 -6.92 2.80 8.49
N ASP A 241 -6.66 2.58 7.21
CA ASP A 241 -5.37 2.58 6.53
C ASP A 241 -5.22 3.93 5.81
N ILE A 242 -4.23 4.72 6.23
CA ILE A 242 -4.09 6.14 5.89
C ILE A 242 -2.71 6.36 5.28
N GLU A 243 -2.67 6.85 4.05
CA GLU A 243 -1.43 7.35 3.45
C GLU A 243 -1.25 8.82 3.85
N TRP A 244 -0.03 9.18 4.24
CA TRP A 244 0.31 10.53 4.68
C TRP A 244 1.65 10.99 4.12
N ALA A 245 1.79 12.31 3.99
CA ALA A 245 2.99 13.00 3.54
C ALA A 245 3.29 14.17 4.48
N ALA A 246 4.55 14.38 4.83
CA ALA A 246 4.97 15.48 5.68
C ALA A 246 6.03 16.35 5.03
N ARG A 247 5.86 17.66 5.14
CA ARG A 247 6.79 18.68 4.64
C ARG A 247 6.86 19.83 5.63
N ASP A 248 8.07 20.23 6.00
CA ASP A 248 8.30 21.38 6.89
C ASP A 248 7.52 21.29 8.23
N GLY A 249 7.37 20.05 8.75
CA GLY A 249 6.66 19.76 9.99
C GLY A 249 5.12 19.75 9.89
N LEU A 250 4.56 20.00 8.71
CA LEU A 250 3.13 19.88 8.42
C LEU A 250 2.83 18.49 7.85
N ILE A 251 1.77 17.85 8.33
CA ILE A 251 1.31 16.54 7.87
C ILE A 251 0.05 16.70 7.04
N TRP A 252 0.03 16.00 5.91
CA TRP A 252 -1.06 15.96 4.96
C TRP A 252 -1.53 14.50 4.79
N LEU A 253 -2.84 14.29 4.83
CA LEU A 253 -3.48 13.02 4.55
C LEU A 253 -3.75 12.94 3.05
N VAL A 254 -3.13 11.98 2.37
CA VAL A 254 -3.20 11.84 0.90
C VAL A 254 -4.10 10.69 0.45
N GLN A 255 -4.49 9.81 1.38
CA GLN A 255 -5.53 8.80 1.21
C GLN A 255 -6.02 8.30 2.58
N SER A 256 -7.28 7.87 2.68
CA SER A 256 -7.79 7.07 3.80
C SER A 256 -8.75 6.02 3.27
N ARG A 257 -8.71 4.82 3.84
CA ARG A 257 -9.63 3.72 3.54
C ARG A 257 -9.75 2.75 4.72
N PRO A 258 -10.79 1.89 4.77
CA PRO A 258 -10.92 0.89 5.82
C PRO A 258 -9.79 -0.16 5.82
N ILE A 259 -9.40 -0.66 7.00
CA ILE A 259 -8.49 -1.82 7.11
C ILE A 259 -9.28 -3.12 6.84
N THR A 260 -9.24 -3.61 5.61
CA THR A 260 -10.00 -4.82 5.19
C THR A 260 -9.45 -6.14 5.75
N ALA A 261 -8.20 -6.16 6.21
CA ALA A 261 -7.57 -7.37 6.75
C ALA A 261 -8.18 -7.86 8.07
N LEU A 262 -8.92 -7.00 8.80
CA LEU A 262 -9.48 -7.32 10.11
C LEU A 262 -10.75 -8.17 10.04
N ASP A 263 -11.46 -8.15 8.92
CA ASP A 263 -12.74 -8.87 8.74
C ASP A 263 -12.57 -10.31 8.22
N ALA A 264 -11.33 -10.81 8.13
CA ALA A 264 -11.03 -12.16 7.66
C ALA A 264 -11.04 -13.21 8.80
N PRO A 265 -11.71 -14.37 8.64
CA PRO A 265 -11.68 -15.45 9.62
C PRO A 265 -10.25 -15.94 9.92
N ARG A 266 -9.85 -15.92 11.20
CA ARG A 266 -8.53 -16.41 11.65
C ARG A 266 -8.49 -17.94 11.58
N THR A 267 -7.62 -18.50 10.74
CA THR A 267 -7.33 -19.94 10.75
C THR A 267 -6.57 -20.29 12.04
N PRO A 268 -6.99 -21.32 12.83
CA PRO A 268 -6.32 -21.68 14.06
C PRO A 268 -4.87 -22.13 13.82
N PRO A 269 -3.95 -21.93 14.79
CA PRO A 269 -2.57 -22.35 14.66
C PRO A 269 -2.46 -23.88 14.65
N THR A 270 -1.76 -24.45 13.66
CA THR A 270 -1.29 -25.84 13.70
C THR A 270 0.01 -25.94 14.52
N GLU A 271 0.16 -27.06 15.25
CA GLU A 271 1.15 -27.30 16.31
C GLU A 271 2.63 -27.00 15.98
N GLN A 272 3.42 -26.80 17.04
CA GLN A 272 4.84 -26.46 17.03
C GLN A 272 5.73 -27.60 16.53
N GLY A 273 6.29 -27.44 15.32
CA GLY A 273 7.46 -28.22 14.89
C GLY A 273 8.77 -27.57 15.34
N SER A 274 9.67 -28.35 15.95
CA SER A 274 11.02 -27.98 16.42
C SER A 274 12.04 -27.81 15.26
N GLY A 275 11.72 -27.00 14.27
CA GLY A 275 12.58 -26.73 13.11
C GLY A 275 13.78 -25.83 13.44
N HIS A 276 14.85 -25.92 12.64
CA HIS A 276 15.96 -24.97 12.71
C HIS A 276 15.61 -23.70 11.93
N LEU A 277 15.98 -22.52 12.47
CA LEU A 277 15.69 -21.24 11.83
C LEU A 277 16.52 -21.09 10.55
N LEU A 278 15.85 -20.90 9.42
CA LEU A 278 16.48 -20.67 8.12
C LEU A 278 16.67 -19.17 7.87
N VAL A 279 15.56 -18.42 7.96
CA VAL A 279 15.56 -16.96 7.77
C VAL A 279 14.53 -16.28 8.68
N THR A 280 14.77 -15.01 8.97
CA THR A 280 13.82 -14.10 9.61
C THR A 280 13.51 -12.95 8.66
N GLY A 281 12.31 -12.40 8.76
CA GLY A 281 11.88 -11.23 8.03
C GLY A 281 10.76 -10.51 8.77
N VAL A 282 10.11 -9.59 8.08
CA VAL A 282 8.99 -8.79 8.56
C VAL A 282 7.72 -9.66 8.62
N PRO A 283 7.07 -9.80 9.78
CA PRO A 283 5.76 -10.46 9.89
C PRO A 283 4.72 -9.72 9.04
N SER A 284 4.32 -10.32 7.92
CA SER A 284 3.64 -9.60 6.83
C SER A 284 2.19 -10.03 6.62
N SER A 285 1.90 -11.32 6.85
CA SER A 285 0.54 -11.85 6.90
C SER A 285 0.51 -12.97 7.96
N PRO A 286 -0.36 -12.90 8.97
CA PRO A 286 -0.38 -13.87 10.06
C PRO A 286 -0.78 -15.27 9.59
N GLY A 287 -0.51 -16.27 10.42
CA GLY A 287 -0.81 -17.67 10.16
C GLY A 287 0.44 -18.55 10.11
N ARG A 288 0.22 -19.86 9.93
CA ARG A 288 1.29 -20.85 9.77
C ARG A 288 0.99 -21.77 8.61
N ALA A 289 2.02 -22.11 7.85
CA ALA A 289 1.92 -23.07 6.76
C ALA A 289 3.19 -23.93 6.66
N LEU A 290 3.00 -25.19 6.32
CA LEU A 290 4.05 -26.16 6.00
C LEU A 290 3.91 -26.54 4.53
N GLY A 291 5.01 -26.50 3.79
CA GLY A 291 5.01 -26.93 2.39
C GLY A 291 6.42 -26.96 1.81
N PRO A 292 6.57 -27.54 0.60
CA PRO A 292 7.83 -27.49 -0.12
C PRO A 292 8.12 -26.05 -0.55
N ALA A 293 9.33 -25.57 -0.26
CA ALA A 293 9.81 -24.30 -0.77
C ALA A 293 9.84 -24.35 -2.30
N ARG A 294 9.25 -23.35 -2.94
CA ARG A 294 9.30 -23.18 -4.39
C ARG A 294 9.96 -21.86 -4.70
N LEU A 295 11.23 -21.93 -5.10
CA LEU A 295 11.99 -20.74 -5.47
C LEU A 295 11.58 -20.32 -6.89
N VAL A 296 11.06 -19.10 -7.01
CA VAL A 296 10.61 -18.49 -8.27
C VAL A 296 11.33 -17.16 -8.45
N ARG A 297 12.06 -17.01 -9.56
CA ARG A 297 12.86 -15.82 -9.87
C ARG A 297 12.24 -14.93 -10.94
N SER A 298 11.42 -15.50 -11.82
CA SER A 298 10.76 -14.79 -12.91
C SER A 298 9.40 -15.40 -13.26
N VAL A 299 8.66 -14.70 -14.12
CA VAL A 299 7.34 -15.14 -14.62
C VAL A 299 7.39 -16.47 -15.39
N ASP A 300 8.51 -16.78 -16.05
CA ASP A 300 8.68 -18.03 -16.81
C ASP A 300 8.69 -19.29 -15.91
N GLU A 301 8.95 -19.08 -14.62
CA GLU A 301 8.99 -20.13 -13.61
C GLU A 301 7.64 -20.35 -12.93
N PHE A 302 6.61 -19.54 -13.21
CA PHE A 302 5.28 -19.65 -12.59
C PHE A 302 4.66 -21.03 -12.75
N ARG A 303 4.89 -21.68 -13.91
CA ARG A 303 4.45 -23.04 -14.20
C ARG A 303 5.03 -24.12 -13.28
N ARG A 304 6.02 -23.80 -12.44
CA ARG A 304 6.62 -24.73 -11.46
C ARG A 304 5.86 -24.74 -10.14
N VAL A 305 5.10 -23.69 -9.83
CA VAL A 305 4.36 -23.58 -8.58
C VAL A 305 3.21 -24.58 -8.59
N ARG A 306 3.08 -25.33 -7.51
CA ARG A 306 1.98 -26.28 -7.28
C ARG A 306 1.16 -25.84 -6.09
N ARG A 307 -0.07 -26.36 -6.01
CA ARG A 307 -0.94 -26.12 -4.87
C ARG A 307 -0.28 -26.67 -3.61
N GLY A 308 -0.16 -25.86 -2.57
CA GLY A 308 0.50 -26.23 -1.32
C GLY A 308 1.98 -25.84 -1.22
N ASP A 309 2.60 -25.34 -2.30
CA ASP A 309 3.98 -24.85 -2.25
C ASP A 309 4.10 -23.60 -1.36
N ILE A 310 5.25 -23.41 -0.71
CA ILE A 310 5.62 -22.14 -0.12
C ILE A 310 6.39 -21.35 -1.16
N LEU A 311 5.80 -20.26 -1.67
CA LEU A 311 6.42 -19.42 -2.70
C LEU A 311 7.58 -18.63 -2.09
N VAL A 312 8.79 -18.82 -2.61
CA VAL A 312 10.00 -18.07 -2.19
C VAL A 312 10.50 -17.26 -3.39
N CYS A 313 10.57 -15.94 -3.26
CA CYS A 313 11.00 -15.07 -4.36
C CYS A 313 11.73 -13.83 -3.84
N ARG A 314 12.33 -13.04 -4.75
CA ARG A 314 12.99 -11.80 -4.34
C ARG A 314 11.96 -10.73 -3.98
N THR A 315 11.03 -10.48 -4.89
CA THR A 315 9.92 -9.55 -4.76
C THR A 315 8.75 -10.09 -5.57
N THR A 316 7.55 -9.56 -5.31
CA THR A 316 6.37 -9.82 -6.13
C THR A 316 5.83 -8.52 -6.68
N ASP A 317 5.16 -8.62 -7.82
CA ASP A 317 4.34 -7.57 -8.43
C ASP A 317 2.96 -8.16 -8.80
N PRO A 318 2.00 -7.35 -9.29
CA PRO A 318 0.66 -7.82 -9.66
C PRO A 318 0.60 -9.05 -10.57
N ALA A 319 1.62 -9.30 -11.41
CA ALA A 319 1.64 -10.51 -12.25
C ALA A 319 1.71 -11.80 -11.43
N TRP A 320 2.22 -11.74 -10.20
CA TRP A 320 2.40 -12.89 -9.31
C TRP A 320 1.13 -13.32 -8.59
N THR A 321 0.11 -12.44 -8.51
CA THR A 321 -1.15 -12.67 -7.80
C THR A 321 -1.82 -14.01 -8.10
N PRO A 322 -1.83 -14.55 -9.34
CA PRO A 322 -2.38 -15.88 -9.62
C PRO A 322 -1.72 -17.01 -8.81
N LEU A 323 -0.45 -16.88 -8.45
CA LEU A 323 0.28 -17.88 -7.68
C LEU A 323 -0.16 -17.96 -6.22
N PHE A 324 -0.69 -16.86 -5.66
CA PHE A 324 -1.16 -16.80 -4.27
C PHE A 324 -2.40 -17.70 -4.05
N ARG A 325 -3.13 -18.04 -5.11
CA ARG A 325 -4.18 -19.07 -5.08
C ARG A 325 -3.65 -20.50 -4.89
N LEU A 326 -2.42 -20.74 -5.31
CA LEU A 326 -1.78 -22.06 -5.25
C LEU A 326 -0.93 -22.18 -4.00
N ALA A 327 -0.23 -21.11 -3.63
CA ALA A 327 0.71 -21.12 -2.53
C ALA A 327 0.01 -21.37 -1.18
N ALA A 328 0.64 -22.15 -0.31
CA ALA A 328 0.25 -22.25 1.09
C ALA A 328 0.81 -21.10 1.95
N GLY A 329 1.81 -20.38 1.44
CA GLY A 329 2.48 -19.28 2.12
C GLY A 329 3.52 -18.60 1.23
N VAL A 330 3.96 -17.41 1.62
CA VAL A 330 4.88 -16.59 0.80
C VAL A 330 6.07 -16.07 1.61
N VAL A 331 7.25 -16.14 1.02
CA VAL A 331 8.49 -15.58 1.56
C VAL A 331 9.12 -14.69 0.48
N THR A 332 9.36 -13.42 0.81
CA THR A 332 10.06 -12.50 -0.11
C THR A 332 11.34 -11.95 0.51
N GLU A 333 12.41 -11.80 -0.28
CA GLU A 333 13.66 -11.21 0.20
C GLU A 333 13.58 -9.70 0.44
N THR A 334 12.69 -9.01 -0.29
CA THR A 334 12.42 -7.58 -0.16
C THR A 334 10.96 -7.33 0.21
N GLY A 335 10.67 -6.10 0.64
CA GLY A 335 9.33 -5.70 1.07
C GLY A 335 9.18 -5.70 2.60
N GLY A 336 8.13 -5.04 3.06
CA GLY A 336 7.69 -5.04 4.46
C GLY A 336 6.20 -5.34 4.55
N VAL A 337 5.57 -4.96 5.67
CA VAL A 337 4.14 -5.17 5.92
C VAL A 337 3.26 -4.59 4.79
N LEU A 338 3.73 -3.54 4.10
CA LEU A 338 3.00 -2.86 3.03
C LEU A 338 3.32 -3.37 1.62
N SER A 339 4.22 -4.34 1.48
CA SER A 339 4.59 -4.84 0.16
C SER A 339 3.41 -5.52 -0.55
N HIS A 340 3.48 -5.57 -1.88
CA HIS A 340 2.51 -6.33 -2.68
C HIS A 340 2.31 -7.75 -2.13
N ALA A 341 3.40 -8.46 -1.81
CA ALA A 341 3.32 -9.80 -1.23
C ALA A 341 2.55 -9.81 0.10
N ALA A 342 2.80 -8.84 0.98
CA ALA A 342 2.15 -8.76 2.29
C ALA A 342 0.65 -8.44 2.18
N ILE A 343 0.27 -7.50 1.32
CA ILE A 343 -1.14 -7.12 1.11
C ILE A 343 -1.89 -8.28 0.47
N VAL A 344 -1.38 -8.82 -0.64
CA VAL A 344 -2.03 -9.91 -1.36
C VAL A 344 -2.08 -11.17 -0.50
N ALA A 345 -1.04 -11.51 0.25
CA ALA A 345 -1.09 -12.67 1.16
C ALA A 345 -2.19 -12.55 2.23
N ARG A 346 -2.43 -11.34 2.76
CA ARG A 346 -3.54 -11.08 3.70
C ARG A 346 -4.90 -11.26 3.04
N GLU A 347 -5.06 -10.76 1.82
CA GLU A 347 -6.30 -10.97 1.02
C GLU A 347 -6.55 -12.46 0.75
N TYR A 348 -5.51 -13.22 0.42
CA TYR A 348 -5.58 -14.66 0.17
C TYR A 348 -5.55 -15.51 1.45
N ARG A 349 -5.40 -14.90 2.63
CA ARG A 349 -5.32 -15.57 3.94
C ARG A 349 -4.25 -16.65 4.03
N ILE A 350 -3.11 -16.40 3.39
CA ILE A 350 -1.93 -17.24 3.51
C ILE A 350 -0.86 -16.50 4.32
N PRO A 351 -0.09 -17.20 5.16
CA PRO A 351 0.97 -16.55 5.92
C PRO A 351 2.05 -15.99 5.00
N ALA A 352 2.68 -14.89 5.44
CA ALA A 352 3.76 -14.27 4.69
C ALA A 352 4.85 -13.68 5.58
N VAL A 353 6.09 -13.85 5.12
CA VAL A 353 7.29 -13.23 5.68
C VAL A 353 7.98 -12.43 4.57
N ALA A 354 7.90 -11.11 4.63
CA ALA A 354 8.56 -10.23 3.66
C ALA A 354 9.92 -9.75 4.17
N GLY A 355 10.79 -9.25 3.29
CA GLY A 355 12.09 -8.72 3.71
C GLY A 355 13.01 -9.78 4.33
N ALA A 356 12.75 -11.07 4.10
CA ALA A 356 13.56 -12.19 4.57
C ALA A 356 14.83 -12.29 3.73
N ARG A 357 15.83 -11.46 4.08
CA ARG A 357 17.08 -11.37 3.32
C ARG A 357 17.73 -12.75 3.16
N ALA A 358 18.30 -12.98 1.98
CA ALA A 358 18.98 -14.21 1.62
C ALA A 358 18.06 -15.45 1.52
N ALA A 359 16.72 -15.31 1.56
CA ALA A 359 15.81 -16.45 1.42
C ALA A 359 16.06 -17.29 0.14
N LEU A 360 16.40 -16.66 -0.98
CA LEU A 360 16.70 -17.38 -2.24
C LEU A 360 18.03 -18.16 -2.20
N THR A 361 18.92 -17.81 -1.28
CA THR A 361 20.22 -18.49 -1.10
C THR A 361 20.23 -19.45 0.09
N SER A 362 19.46 -19.17 1.13
CA SER A 362 19.43 -19.93 2.39
C SER A 362 18.41 -21.07 2.38
N ILE A 363 17.40 -21.01 1.51
CA ILE A 363 16.35 -22.02 1.39
C ILE A 363 16.56 -22.83 0.11
N PRO A 364 16.89 -24.13 0.19
CA PRO A 364 17.01 -24.96 -1.01
C PRO A 364 15.63 -25.27 -1.62
N ASP A 365 15.51 -25.20 -2.95
CA ASP A 365 14.27 -25.48 -3.68
C ASP A 365 13.77 -26.91 -3.44
N GLY A 366 12.46 -27.06 -3.24
CA GLY A 366 11.78 -28.32 -2.92
C GLY A 366 11.80 -28.72 -1.44
N THR A 367 12.59 -28.06 -0.59
CA THR A 367 12.73 -28.44 0.82
C THR A 367 11.47 -28.13 1.62
N GLN A 368 11.05 -29.03 2.51
CA GLN A 368 9.95 -28.78 3.44
C GLN A 368 10.33 -27.68 4.44
N ILE A 369 9.58 -26.58 4.40
CA ILE A 369 9.75 -25.44 5.31
C ILE A 369 8.42 -25.11 5.99
N THR A 370 8.52 -24.63 7.23
CA THR A 370 7.41 -24.04 7.96
C THR A 370 7.59 -22.54 7.97
N ILE A 371 6.54 -21.81 7.62
CA ILE A 371 6.50 -20.35 7.78
C ILE A 371 5.58 -20.00 8.93
N ASP A 372 6.01 -19.04 9.74
CA ASP A 372 5.22 -18.40 10.77
C ASP A 372 5.15 -16.90 10.44
N GLY A 373 4.05 -16.53 9.79
CA GLY A 373 3.85 -15.18 9.29
C GLY A 373 3.52 -14.17 10.39
N ALA A 374 3.16 -14.62 11.60
CA ALA A 374 2.96 -13.78 12.77
C ALA A 374 4.28 -13.45 13.47
N ARG A 375 5.25 -14.38 13.45
CA ARG A 375 6.59 -14.17 14.04
C ARG A 375 7.64 -13.71 13.03
N GLY A 376 7.33 -13.75 11.73
CA GLY A 376 8.27 -13.39 10.67
C GLY A 376 9.41 -14.41 10.53
N THR A 377 9.15 -15.70 10.81
CA THR A 377 10.19 -16.74 10.81
C THR A 377 9.91 -17.84 9.81
N VAL A 378 10.97 -18.35 9.18
CA VAL A 378 10.95 -19.53 8.32
C VAL A 378 11.90 -20.57 8.90
N THR A 379 11.41 -21.79 9.14
CA THR A 379 12.19 -22.88 9.73
C THR A 379 12.18 -24.12 8.84
N GLY A 380 13.32 -24.79 8.71
CA GLY A 380 13.43 -26.10 8.04
C GLY A 380 13.18 -27.24 9.01
N ARG A 381 12.72 -28.40 8.52
CA ARG A 381 12.72 -29.63 9.33
C ARG A 381 14.16 -29.97 9.74
N ARG A 382 14.37 -30.40 10.98
CA ARG A 382 15.62 -31.10 11.34
C ARG A 382 15.60 -32.46 10.65
N SER A 383 16.74 -32.83 10.06
CA SER A 383 17.01 -34.16 9.52
C SER A 383 16.86 -35.23 10.59
#